data_AF-A0A2T4DCE3-F1
#
_entry.id   AF-A0A2T4DCE3-F1
#
_cell.length_a   1.000
_cell.length_b   1.000
_cell.length_c   1.000
_cell.angle_alpha   90.00
_cell.angle_beta   90.00
_cell.angle_gamma   90.00
#
_symmetry.space_group_name_H-M   'P 1'
#
loop_
_entity.id
_entity.type
_entity.pdbx_description
1 polymer ?
#
loop_
_entity_poly.entity_id
_entity_poly.type
_entity_poly.pdbx_seq_one_letter_code
_entity_poly.pdbx_strand_id
1 'polypeptide(L)'
;MRLIQNAGLIFLASVITYIIFLIDLRTHNSLAAACLYIIVILYSWLLPGKYSTIYTAVLCSALTIFSTFDIGEMDGNSKEELNKVNMLIAQVVIWVSVTLVYIAKSSFTSLEHINKELSASSDILLEKVIKLDEQQEELFAHKNELERLNEELILKNRELERFTSIASHDLQEPLRTIGNMTQLIEKKYATSFDDQGKKFLQYVTNATGRMTHLIKGLLEFSRIGNKREVQQVNCQELIETIVEDFEVALKAVNGTVKFKELPKVQGNPIELRMLFQNLISNAIKFKKKDEPPFISITSIESKEKVEFLPLLIVCHDENLAAHCLIG
;
A
#
# COMPACT_ATOMS: atom_id res chain seq x y z
N MET A 1 44.11 2.38 28.78
CA MET A 1 45.02 1.27 28.43
C MET A 1 45.83 1.54 27.15
N ARG A 2 45.21 1.98 26.04
CA ARG A 2 45.93 2.29 24.77
C ARG A 2 47.01 3.39 24.92
N LEU A 3 46.77 4.48 25.65
CA LEU A 3 47.73 5.58 25.84
C LEU A 3 49.09 5.15 26.45
N ILE A 4 49.09 4.21 27.41
CA ILE A 4 50.31 3.72 28.08
C ILE A 4 51.09 2.77 27.16
N GLN A 5 50.39 1.90 26.42
CA GLN A 5 51.02 1.06 25.39
C GLN A 5 51.67 1.90 24.29
N ASN A 6 51.01 2.98 23.87
CA ASN A 6 51.51 3.90 22.84
C ASN A 6 52.79 4.62 23.28
N ALA A 7 52.88 5.03 24.54
CA ALA A 7 54.07 5.68 25.09
C ALA A 7 55.29 4.73 25.13
N GLY A 8 55.08 3.47 25.52
CA GLY A 8 56.14 2.45 25.53
C GLY A 8 56.68 2.12 24.13
N LEU A 9 55.79 2.08 23.15
CA LEU A 9 56.14 1.88 21.74
C LEU A 9 56.96 3.04 21.16
N ILE A 10 56.58 4.28 21.46
CA ILE A 10 57.34 5.47 21.03
C ILE A 10 58.73 5.47 21.68
N PHE A 11 58.83 5.13 22.97
CA PHE A 11 60.11 5.04 23.67
C PHE A 11 61.03 3.98 23.04
N LEU A 12 60.51 2.79 22.74
CA LEU A 12 61.29 1.73 22.11
C LEU A 12 61.77 2.11 20.70
N ALA A 13 60.91 2.75 19.90
CA ALA A 13 61.29 3.24 18.57
C ALA A 13 62.43 4.27 18.64
N SER A 14 62.36 5.20 19.58
CA SER A 14 63.42 6.21 19.81
C SER A 14 64.73 5.58 20.27
N VAL A 15 64.68 4.57 21.14
CA VAL A 15 65.87 3.82 21.60
C VAL A 15 66.51 3.05 20.45
N ILE A 16 65.72 2.34 19.64
CA ILE A 16 66.22 1.60 18.47
C ILE A 16 66.85 2.58 17.46
N THR A 17 66.21 3.71 17.20
CA THR A 17 66.74 4.76 16.29
C THR A 17 68.08 5.31 16.79
N TYR A 18 68.20 5.55 18.10
CA TYR A 18 69.44 6.02 18.71
C TYR A 18 70.57 4.98 18.64
N ILE A 19 70.26 3.70 18.89
CA ILE A 19 71.25 2.60 18.75
C ILE A 19 71.74 2.49 17.30
N ILE A 20 70.82 2.55 16.33
CA ILE A 20 71.18 2.52 14.89
C ILE A 20 72.06 3.72 14.53
N PHE A 21 71.75 4.91 15.04
CA PHE A 21 72.57 6.12 14.84
C PHE A 21 73.98 5.97 15.43
N LEU A 22 74.13 5.39 16.62
CA LEU A 22 75.45 5.10 17.20
C LEU A 22 76.25 4.08 16.38
N ILE A 23 75.57 3.12 15.75
CA ILE A 23 76.21 2.16 14.83
C ILE A 23 76.63 2.85 13.53
N ASP A 24 75.79 3.75 13.00
CA ASP A 24 76.09 4.55 11.80
C ASP A 24 77.34 5.42 12.01
N LEU A 25 77.42 6.13 13.15
CA LEU A 25 78.62 6.91 13.53
C LEU A 25 79.91 6.07 13.59
N ARG A 26 79.80 4.76 13.84
CA ARG A 26 80.94 3.85 14.00
C ARG A 26 81.31 3.10 12.72
N THR A 27 80.42 3.05 11.72
CA THR A 27 80.62 2.26 10.50
C THR A 27 80.91 3.17 9.31
N HIS A 28 82.06 3.00 8.66
CA HIS A 28 82.46 3.82 7.50
C HIS A 28 81.60 3.62 6.24
N ASN A 29 80.59 2.74 6.26
CA ASN A 29 79.72 2.41 5.12
C ASN A 29 78.26 2.83 5.35
N SER A 30 77.94 4.07 4.98
CA SER A 30 76.63 4.71 5.17
C SER A 30 75.43 3.97 4.56
N LEU A 31 75.63 3.17 3.50
CA LEU A 31 74.56 2.44 2.83
C LEU A 31 74.00 1.27 3.67
N ALA A 32 74.86 0.55 4.41
CA ALA A 32 74.44 -0.59 5.22
C ALA A 32 73.66 -0.15 6.47
N ALA A 33 74.03 1.00 7.04
CA ALA A 33 73.35 1.59 8.17
C ALA A 33 71.98 2.18 7.78
N ALA A 34 71.85 2.74 6.57
CA ALA A 34 70.56 3.22 6.02
C ALA A 34 69.46 2.13 6.01
N CYS A 35 69.83 0.89 5.71
CA CYS A 35 68.91 -0.25 5.72
C CYS A 35 68.30 -0.54 7.10
N LEU A 36 69.01 -0.19 8.19
CA LEU A 36 68.50 -0.38 9.55
C LEU A 36 67.38 0.61 9.88
N TYR A 37 67.39 1.82 9.30
CA TYR A 37 66.31 2.80 9.47
C TYR A 37 64.98 2.34 8.83
N ILE A 38 65.03 1.44 7.83
CA ILE A 38 63.81 0.84 7.24
C ILE A 38 63.03 0.06 8.32
N ILE A 39 63.72 -0.62 9.23
CA ILE A 39 63.09 -1.37 10.34
C ILE A 39 62.34 -0.41 11.26
N VAL A 40 62.89 0.77 11.53
CA VAL A 40 62.25 1.82 12.33
C VAL A 40 61.01 2.39 11.62
N ILE A 41 61.10 2.60 10.31
CA ILE A 41 59.98 3.09 9.49
C ILE A 41 58.83 2.08 9.47
N LEU A 42 59.13 0.78 9.31
CA LEU A 42 58.15 -0.30 9.40
C LEU A 42 57.50 -0.36 10.78
N TYR A 43 58.28 -0.15 11.85
CA TYR A 43 57.76 -0.10 13.21
C TYR A 43 56.79 1.07 13.45
N SER A 44 56.92 2.16 12.69
CA SER A 44 55.99 3.30 12.74
C SER A 44 54.56 2.95 12.30
N TRP A 45 54.35 1.80 11.66
CA TRP A 45 53.03 1.21 11.45
C TRP A 45 52.26 1.05 12.78
N LEU A 46 52.96 0.61 13.82
CA LEU A 46 52.38 0.27 15.12
C LEU A 46 52.14 1.50 16.01
N LEU A 47 52.66 2.67 15.61
CA LEU A 47 52.46 3.92 16.32
C LEU A 47 51.06 4.50 16.03
N PRO A 48 50.33 5.02 17.01
CA PRO A 48 49.05 5.68 16.77
C PRO A 48 49.27 7.09 16.24
N GLY A 49 48.49 7.47 15.22
CA GLY A 49 48.50 8.81 14.66
C GLY A 49 48.75 8.81 13.15
N LYS A 50 48.05 9.70 12.45
CA LYS A 50 48.15 9.86 10.99
C LYS A 50 49.53 10.34 10.55
N TYR A 51 50.25 11.05 11.42
CA TYR A 51 51.53 11.68 11.11
C TYR A 51 52.75 10.98 11.77
N SER A 52 52.55 9.89 12.52
CA SER A 52 53.64 9.19 13.23
C SER A 52 54.75 8.72 12.29
N THR A 53 54.36 8.22 11.11
CA THR A 53 55.26 7.76 10.03
C THR A 53 56.11 8.89 9.45
N ILE A 54 55.54 10.09 9.35
CA ILE A 54 56.23 11.27 8.82
C ILE A 54 57.24 11.78 9.85
N TYR A 55 56.88 11.82 11.14
CA TYR A 55 57.82 12.23 12.20
C TYR A 55 59.04 11.29 12.31
N THR A 56 58.82 9.97 12.24
CA THR A 56 59.93 9.00 12.22
C THR A 56 60.82 9.17 10.99
N ALA A 57 60.25 9.52 9.83
CA ALA A 57 60.99 9.78 8.60
C ALA A 57 61.89 11.01 8.71
N VAL A 58 61.33 12.12 9.22
CA VAL A 58 62.06 13.38 9.41
C VAL A 58 63.22 13.18 10.39
N LEU A 59 62.99 12.43 11.47
CA LEU A 59 64.04 12.10 12.45
C LEU A 59 65.15 11.23 11.84
N CYS A 60 64.81 10.16 11.12
CA CYS A 60 65.81 9.32 10.46
C CYS A 60 66.60 10.11 9.41
N SER A 61 65.92 10.94 8.62
CA SER A 61 66.55 11.79 7.60
C SER A 61 67.54 12.78 8.23
N ALA A 62 67.17 13.42 9.35
CA ALA A 62 68.04 14.35 10.07
C ALA A 62 69.27 13.67 10.67
N LEU A 63 69.10 12.46 11.23
CA LEU A 63 70.20 11.68 11.80
C LEU A 63 71.20 11.21 10.74
N THR A 64 70.71 10.75 9.57
CA THR A 64 71.58 10.38 8.45
C THR A 64 72.34 11.59 7.87
N ILE A 65 71.74 12.78 7.86
CA ILE A 65 72.45 14.00 7.43
C ILE A 65 73.51 14.38 8.48
N PHE A 66 73.17 14.33 9.77
CA PHE A 66 74.08 14.68 10.85
C PHE A 66 75.30 13.75 10.94
N SER A 67 75.13 12.44 10.75
CA SER A 67 76.25 11.49 10.76
C SER A 67 77.29 11.78 9.68
N THR A 68 76.87 12.28 8.51
CA THR A 68 77.81 12.67 7.45
C THR A 68 78.57 13.97 7.72
N PHE A 69 77.99 14.90 8.49
CA PHE A 69 78.64 16.17 8.85
C PHE A 69 79.78 15.95 9.86
N ASP A 70 79.60 15.01 10.79
CA ASP A 70 80.57 14.70 11.85
C ASP A 70 81.76 13.84 11.34
N ILE A 71 81.58 13.08 10.25
CA ILE A 71 82.62 12.24 9.63
C ILE A 71 83.55 13.05 8.69
N GLY A 72 83.21 14.32 8.41
CA GLY A 72 83.85 15.15 7.37
C GLY A 72 85.25 15.70 7.64
N GLU A 73 85.89 15.42 8.79
CA GLU A 73 87.20 16.02 9.11
C GLU A 73 88.43 15.21 8.67
N MET A 74 88.31 13.97 8.15
CA MET A 74 89.50 13.22 7.71
C MET A 74 89.29 12.33 6.46
N ASP A 75 90.13 12.60 5.45
CA ASP A 75 90.59 11.72 4.36
C ASP A 75 89.90 11.80 2.97
N GLY A 76 90.65 12.35 1.99
CA GLY A 76 90.61 11.98 0.56
C GLY A 76 89.38 12.33 -0.30
N ASN A 77 89.59 13.17 -1.32
CA ASN A 77 88.58 13.69 -2.26
C ASN A 77 87.68 12.63 -2.94
N SER A 78 88.13 11.37 -3.11
CA SER A 78 87.36 10.31 -3.78
C SER A 78 86.38 9.53 -2.88
N LYS A 79 86.62 9.48 -1.56
CA LYS A 79 85.70 8.83 -0.61
C LYS A 79 84.53 9.75 -0.25
N GLU A 80 84.76 11.06 -0.28
CA GLU A 80 83.75 12.08 0.00
C GLU A 80 82.60 12.06 -1.02
N GLU A 81 82.90 11.93 -2.32
CA GLU A 81 81.87 11.85 -3.36
C GLU A 81 81.01 10.58 -3.25
N LEU A 82 81.63 9.42 -2.95
CA LEU A 82 80.91 8.16 -2.76
C LEU A 82 79.97 8.20 -1.55
N ASN A 83 80.38 8.86 -0.47
CA ASN A 83 79.55 9.04 0.71
C ASN A 83 78.33 9.94 0.44
N LYS A 84 78.49 11.01 -0.35
CA LYS A 84 77.37 11.88 -0.79
C LYS A 84 76.35 11.11 -1.64
N VAL A 85 76.82 10.27 -2.58
CA VAL A 85 75.94 9.44 -3.42
C VAL A 85 75.18 8.41 -2.58
N ASN A 86 75.86 7.70 -1.67
CA ASN A 86 75.22 6.74 -0.77
C ASN A 86 74.19 7.39 0.14
N MET A 87 74.43 8.61 0.61
CA MET A 87 73.47 9.39 1.41
C MET A 87 72.21 9.73 0.62
N LEU A 88 72.34 10.18 -0.64
CA LEU A 88 71.18 10.47 -1.49
C LEU A 88 70.33 9.22 -1.72
N ILE A 89 70.97 8.07 -1.97
CA ILE A 89 70.29 6.78 -2.11
C ILE A 89 69.56 6.42 -0.81
N ALA A 90 70.20 6.57 0.35
CA ALA A 90 69.60 6.32 1.65
C ALA A 90 68.34 7.17 1.90
N GLN A 91 68.39 8.47 1.59
CA GLN A 91 67.25 9.38 1.72
C GLN A 91 66.09 8.97 0.81
N VAL A 92 66.36 8.63 -0.44
CA VAL A 92 65.33 8.13 -1.37
C VAL A 92 64.66 6.87 -0.82
N VAL A 93 65.44 5.91 -0.32
CA VAL A 93 64.92 4.66 0.26
C VAL A 93 64.06 4.92 1.49
N ILE A 94 64.48 5.82 2.39
CA ILE A 94 63.72 6.23 3.58
C ILE A 94 62.36 6.81 3.16
N TRP A 95 62.34 7.81 2.27
CA TRP A 95 61.10 8.49 1.88
C TRP A 95 60.15 7.60 1.07
N VAL A 96 60.68 6.72 0.20
CA VAL A 96 59.86 5.73 -0.52
C VAL A 96 59.22 4.75 0.46
N SER A 97 59.99 4.25 1.44
CA SER A 97 59.48 3.32 2.46
C SER A 97 58.38 3.96 3.31
N VAL A 98 58.56 5.23 3.69
CA VAL A 98 57.58 5.98 4.49
C VAL A 98 56.29 6.21 3.71
N THR A 99 56.37 6.61 2.45
CA THR A 99 55.20 6.80 1.59
C THR A 99 54.42 5.49 1.42
N LEU A 100 55.12 4.36 1.22
CA LEU A 100 54.51 3.05 1.11
C LEU A 100 53.78 2.64 2.40
N VAL A 101 54.44 2.79 3.55
CA VAL A 101 53.85 2.49 4.87
C VAL A 101 52.65 3.43 5.16
N TYR A 102 52.74 4.70 4.80
CA TYR A 102 51.65 5.67 4.98
C TYR A 102 50.42 5.29 4.14
N ILE A 103 50.61 4.99 2.85
CA ILE A 103 49.52 4.57 1.95
C ILE A 103 48.88 3.27 2.46
N ALA A 104 49.69 2.30 2.85
CA ALA A 104 49.19 1.02 3.34
C ALA A 104 48.44 1.15 4.68
N LYS A 105 48.96 1.94 5.64
CA LYS A 105 48.31 2.21 6.93
C LYS A 105 46.99 2.95 6.74
N SER A 106 46.97 3.98 5.90
CA SER A 106 45.75 4.74 5.60
C SER A 106 44.69 3.86 4.92
N SER A 107 45.09 3.05 3.94
CA SER A 107 44.19 2.10 3.27
C SER A 107 43.60 1.08 4.24
N PHE A 108 44.41 0.54 5.16
CA PHE A 108 43.94 -0.40 6.18
C PHE A 108 42.92 0.24 7.12
N THR A 109 43.16 1.47 7.58
CA THR A 109 42.19 2.17 8.45
C THR A 109 40.87 2.47 7.74
N SER A 110 40.90 2.80 6.45
CA SER A 110 39.69 2.98 5.65
C SER A 110 38.92 1.66 5.50
N LEU A 111 39.62 0.56 5.26
CA LEU A 111 39.02 -0.78 5.14
C LEU A 111 38.32 -1.21 6.44
N GLU A 112 38.94 -0.95 7.59
CA GLU A 112 38.34 -1.26 8.90
C GLU A 112 37.06 -0.45 9.15
N HIS A 113 37.04 0.83 8.77
CA HIS A 113 35.85 1.67 8.86
C HIS A 113 34.71 1.14 7.97
N ILE A 114 35.01 0.85 6.70
CA ILE A 114 34.04 0.33 5.74
C ILE A 114 33.49 -1.02 6.22
N ASN A 115 34.35 -1.91 6.72
CA ASN A 115 33.91 -3.20 7.23
C ASN A 115 32.99 -3.06 8.45
N LYS A 116 33.28 -2.09 9.32
CA LYS A 116 32.43 -1.80 10.49
C LYS A 116 31.08 -1.18 10.09
N GLU A 117 31.06 -0.29 9.10
CA GLU A 117 29.81 0.23 8.56
C GLU A 117 28.98 -0.86 7.88
N LEU A 118 29.65 -1.74 7.13
CA LEU A 118 29.01 -2.87 6.45
C LEU A 118 28.41 -3.85 7.46
N SER A 119 29.13 -4.18 8.54
CA SER A 119 28.60 -5.07 9.60
C SER A 119 27.38 -4.44 10.27
N ALA A 120 27.44 -3.15 10.60
CA ALA A 120 26.30 -2.45 11.19
C ALA A 120 25.09 -2.40 10.24
N SER A 121 25.32 -2.18 8.94
CA SER A 121 24.25 -2.22 7.95
C SER A 121 23.67 -3.62 7.77
N SER A 122 24.50 -4.67 7.84
CA SER A 122 24.04 -6.06 7.76
C SER A 122 23.13 -6.42 8.93
N ASP A 123 23.46 -5.98 10.14
CA ASP A 123 22.64 -6.22 11.35
C ASP A 123 21.25 -5.55 11.22
N ILE A 124 21.21 -4.30 10.74
CA ILE A 124 19.96 -3.56 10.50
C ILE A 124 19.11 -4.25 9.41
N LEU A 125 19.75 -4.78 8.37
CA LEU A 125 19.04 -5.51 7.31
C LEU A 125 18.44 -6.81 7.82
N LEU A 126 19.16 -7.56 8.67
CA LEU A 126 18.62 -8.77 9.30
C LEU A 126 17.40 -8.47 10.16
N GLU A 127 17.44 -7.40 10.97
CA GLU A 127 16.29 -6.97 11.78
C GLU A 127 15.08 -6.63 10.90
N LYS A 128 15.30 -5.89 9.79
CA LYS A 128 14.23 -5.57 8.85
C LYS A 128 13.64 -6.80 8.16
N VAL A 129 14.46 -7.79 7.81
CA VAL A 129 13.99 -9.03 7.18
C VAL A 129 13.11 -9.83 8.14
N ILE A 130 13.52 -9.97 9.41
CA ILE A 130 12.71 -10.67 10.43
C ILE A 130 11.35 -9.97 10.59
N LYS A 131 11.36 -8.64 10.70
CA LYS A 131 10.12 -7.86 10.85
C LYS A 131 9.19 -7.98 9.63
N LEU A 132 9.74 -8.04 8.41
CA LEU A 132 8.95 -8.25 7.21
C LEU A 132 8.31 -9.64 7.16
N ASP A 133 9.01 -10.67 7.63
CA ASP A 133 8.49 -12.04 7.70
C ASP A 133 7.32 -12.13 8.69
N GLU A 134 7.46 -11.54 9.89
CA GLU A 134 6.37 -11.43 10.88
C GLU A 134 5.13 -10.71 10.31
N GLN A 135 5.33 -9.59 9.61
CA GLN A 135 4.23 -8.87 8.96
C GLN A 135 3.57 -9.68 7.83
N GLN A 136 4.36 -10.49 7.12
CA GLN A 136 3.84 -11.33 6.05
C GLN A 136 2.97 -12.48 6.62
N GLU A 137 3.37 -13.05 7.76
CA GLU A 137 2.59 -14.07 8.46
C GLU A 137 1.27 -13.50 9.01
N GLU A 138 1.31 -12.32 9.63
CA GLU A 138 0.11 -11.61 10.10
C GLU A 138 -0.86 -11.29 8.96
N LEU A 139 -0.33 -10.78 7.84
CA LEU A 139 -1.13 -10.49 6.65
C LEU A 139 -1.78 -11.75 6.08
N PHE A 140 -1.06 -12.88 6.06
CA PHE A 140 -1.58 -14.15 5.61
C PHE A 140 -2.69 -14.68 6.53
N ALA A 141 -2.51 -14.57 7.85
CA ALA A 141 -3.53 -14.93 8.83
C ALA A 141 -4.80 -14.08 8.67
N HIS A 142 -4.67 -12.77 8.52
CA HIS A 142 -5.80 -11.87 8.26
C HIS A 142 -6.51 -12.19 6.95
N LYS A 143 -5.76 -12.49 5.89
CA LYS A 143 -6.34 -12.86 4.60
C LYS A 143 -7.19 -14.13 4.73
N ASN A 144 -6.66 -15.17 5.39
CA ASN A 144 -7.40 -16.43 5.57
C ASN A 144 -8.67 -16.23 6.40
N GLU A 145 -8.62 -15.40 7.45
CA GLU A 145 -9.80 -15.10 8.24
C GLU A 145 -10.85 -14.30 7.45
N LEU A 146 -10.43 -13.34 6.63
CA LEU A 146 -11.32 -12.63 5.72
C LEU A 146 -11.97 -13.56 4.69
N GLU A 147 -11.21 -14.50 4.13
CA GLU A 147 -11.75 -15.50 3.19
C GLU A 147 -12.79 -16.40 3.89
N ARG A 148 -12.49 -16.88 5.10
CA ARG A 148 -13.43 -17.67 5.93
C ARG A 148 -14.71 -16.92 6.23
N LEU A 149 -14.61 -15.67 6.70
CA LEU A 149 -15.78 -14.83 7.00
C LEU A 149 -16.61 -14.52 5.75
N ASN A 150 -15.95 -14.30 4.61
CA ASN A 150 -16.64 -14.09 3.35
C ASN A 150 -17.41 -15.34 2.89
N GLU A 151 -16.82 -16.52 3.01
CA GLU A 151 -17.52 -17.79 2.74
C GLU A 151 -18.72 -17.98 3.67
N GLU A 152 -18.56 -17.69 4.96
CA GLU A 152 -19.64 -17.75 5.93
C GLU A 152 -20.78 -16.77 5.59
N LEU A 153 -20.45 -15.53 5.22
CA LEU A 153 -21.41 -14.54 4.75
C LEU A 153 -22.16 -15.02 3.50
N ILE A 154 -21.46 -15.59 2.52
CA ILE A 154 -22.09 -16.12 1.29
C ILE A 154 -23.05 -17.25 1.63
N LEU A 155 -22.67 -18.17 2.52
CA LEU A 155 -23.52 -19.26 2.97
C LEU A 155 -24.75 -18.73 3.71
N LYS A 156 -24.57 -17.79 4.64
CA LYS A 156 -25.66 -17.16 5.41
C LYS A 156 -26.63 -16.40 4.50
N ASN A 157 -26.12 -15.69 3.51
CA ASN A 157 -26.95 -15.01 2.53
C ASN A 157 -27.80 -16.01 1.73
N ARG A 158 -27.18 -17.08 1.22
CA ARG A 158 -27.90 -18.16 0.52
C ARG A 158 -28.95 -18.85 1.39
N GLU A 159 -28.67 -19.08 2.68
CA GLU A 159 -29.64 -19.62 3.64
C GLU A 159 -30.84 -18.69 3.80
N LEU A 160 -30.60 -17.38 3.95
CA LEU A 160 -31.64 -16.37 4.09
C LEU A 160 -32.53 -16.26 2.84
N GLU A 161 -31.92 -16.30 1.66
CA GLU A 161 -32.64 -16.33 0.38
C GLU A 161 -33.53 -17.55 0.26
N ARG A 162 -32.99 -18.74 0.59
CA ARG A 162 -33.75 -19.99 0.57
C ARG A 162 -34.92 -19.94 1.54
N PHE A 163 -34.70 -19.46 2.76
CA PHE A 163 -35.74 -19.30 3.75
C PHE A 163 -36.85 -18.36 3.26
N THR A 164 -36.47 -17.18 2.74
CA THR A 164 -37.43 -16.19 2.24
C THR A 164 -38.23 -16.73 1.04
N SER A 165 -37.59 -17.50 0.14
CA SER A 165 -38.25 -18.11 -1.00
C SER A 165 -39.26 -19.18 -0.60
N ILE A 166 -38.90 -20.07 0.34
CA ILE A 166 -39.81 -21.12 0.83
C ILE A 166 -40.98 -20.49 1.58
N ALA A 167 -40.69 -19.60 2.53
CA ALA A 167 -41.73 -18.93 3.33
C ALA A 167 -42.70 -18.14 2.44
N SER A 168 -42.21 -17.46 1.40
CA SER A 168 -43.07 -16.70 0.48
C SER A 168 -43.97 -17.62 -0.36
N HIS A 169 -43.45 -18.74 -0.85
CA HIS A 169 -44.25 -19.72 -1.58
C HIS A 169 -45.39 -20.26 -0.69
N ASP A 170 -45.04 -20.68 0.52
CA ASP A 170 -45.97 -21.31 1.46
C ASP A 170 -47.02 -20.31 2.00
N LEU A 171 -46.75 -19.01 1.96
CA LEU A 171 -47.71 -17.95 2.30
C LEU A 171 -48.56 -17.48 1.11
N GLN A 172 -48.05 -17.57 -0.13
CA GLN A 172 -48.80 -17.15 -1.31
C GLN A 172 -49.98 -18.06 -1.62
N GLU A 173 -49.81 -19.37 -1.44
CA GLU A 173 -50.86 -20.35 -1.70
C GLU A 173 -52.11 -20.19 -0.82
N PRO A 174 -52.01 -20.04 0.52
CA PRO A 174 -53.17 -19.78 1.36
C PRO A 174 -53.80 -18.40 1.07
N LEU A 175 -53.00 -17.35 0.80
CA LEU A 175 -53.53 -16.02 0.46
C LEU A 175 -54.31 -16.03 -0.86
N ARG A 176 -53.81 -16.74 -1.88
CA ARG A 176 -54.51 -16.93 -3.15
C ARG A 176 -55.86 -17.63 -2.94
N THR A 177 -55.88 -18.65 -2.08
CA THR A 177 -57.10 -19.39 -1.74
C THR A 177 -58.11 -18.48 -1.03
N ILE A 178 -57.68 -17.70 -0.03
CA ILE A 178 -58.53 -16.72 0.66
C ILE A 178 -59.08 -15.71 -0.34
N GLY A 179 -58.24 -15.13 -1.21
CA GLY A 179 -58.66 -14.16 -2.23
C GLY A 179 -59.73 -14.73 -3.16
N ASN A 180 -59.51 -15.93 -3.68
CA ASN A 180 -60.45 -16.61 -4.58
C ASN A 180 -61.78 -16.92 -3.88
N MET A 181 -61.75 -17.39 -2.62
CA MET A 181 -62.98 -17.65 -1.86
C MET A 181 -63.76 -16.36 -1.59
N THR A 182 -63.06 -15.28 -1.24
CA THR A 182 -63.68 -13.98 -0.97
C THR A 182 -64.35 -13.43 -2.23
N GLN A 183 -63.70 -13.53 -3.40
CA GLN A 183 -64.28 -13.17 -4.70
C GLN A 183 -65.47 -14.05 -5.08
N LEU A 184 -65.42 -15.35 -4.79
CA LEU A 184 -66.52 -16.27 -5.07
C LEU A 184 -67.76 -15.95 -4.21
N ILE A 185 -67.54 -15.64 -2.93
CA ILE A 185 -68.60 -15.20 -2.01
C ILE A 185 -69.22 -13.90 -2.50
N GLU A 186 -68.39 -12.93 -2.90
CA GLU A 186 -68.87 -11.66 -3.47
C GLU A 186 -69.73 -11.92 -4.71
N LYS A 187 -69.26 -12.74 -5.66
CA LYS A 187 -69.99 -13.00 -6.90
C LYS A 187 -71.31 -13.75 -6.70
N LYS A 188 -71.37 -14.72 -5.77
CA LYS A 188 -72.55 -15.57 -5.58
C LYS A 188 -73.56 -15.02 -4.57
N TYR A 189 -73.11 -14.26 -3.59
CA TYR A 189 -73.92 -13.87 -2.43
C TYR A 189 -73.95 -12.36 -2.18
N ALA A 190 -73.42 -11.51 -3.09
CA ALA A 190 -73.43 -10.05 -2.93
C ALA A 190 -74.81 -9.47 -2.59
N THR A 191 -75.89 -10.03 -3.14
CA THR A 191 -77.26 -9.57 -2.87
C THR A 191 -77.84 -10.08 -1.54
N SER A 192 -77.22 -11.08 -0.93
CA SER A 192 -77.63 -11.66 0.35
C SER A 192 -76.99 -10.98 1.56
N PHE A 193 -75.99 -10.11 1.34
CA PHE A 193 -75.36 -9.33 2.40
C PHE A 193 -76.02 -7.97 2.57
N ASP A 194 -76.19 -7.56 3.83
CA ASP A 194 -76.47 -6.19 4.20
C ASP A 194 -75.25 -5.28 3.95
N ASP A 195 -75.42 -3.97 4.10
CA ASP A 195 -74.35 -3.01 3.82
C ASP A 195 -73.13 -3.18 4.74
N GLN A 196 -73.32 -3.70 5.96
CA GLN A 196 -72.24 -4.06 6.87
C GLN A 196 -71.46 -5.29 6.38
N GLY A 197 -72.16 -6.37 5.98
CA GLY A 197 -71.55 -7.57 5.43
C GLY A 197 -70.72 -7.30 4.17
N LYS A 198 -71.21 -6.44 3.28
CA LYS A 198 -70.45 -5.98 2.09
C LYS A 198 -69.17 -5.25 2.48
N LYS A 199 -69.22 -4.35 3.47
CA LYS A 199 -68.03 -3.64 3.98
C LYS A 199 -67.01 -4.60 4.57
N PHE A 200 -67.43 -5.58 5.37
CA PHE A 200 -66.50 -6.58 5.93
C PHE A 200 -65.83 -7.42 4.84
N LEU A 201 -66.58 -7.86 3.83
CA LEU A 201 -66.05 -8.62 2.70
C LEU A 201 -65.01 -7.80 1.91
N GLN A 202 -65.28 -6.51 1.72
CA GLN A 202 -64.36 -5.58 1.06
C GLN A 202 -63.09 -5.35 1.88
N TYR A 203 -63.21 -5.28 3.22
CA TYR A 203 -62.05 -5.21 4.12
C TYR A 203 -61.15 -6.44 4.00
N VAL A 204 -61.72 -7.65 4.02
CA VAL A 204 -60.96 -8.90 3.89
C VAL A 204 -60.28 -8.98 2.53
N THR A 205 -60.99 -8.64 1.46
CA THR A 205 -60.45 -8.63 0.09
C THR A 205 -59.25 -7.68 -0.01
N ASN A 206 -59.40 -6.45 0.51
CA ASN A 206 -58.33 -5.46 0.53
C ASN A 206 -57.14 -5.91 1.40
N ALA A 207 -57.38 -6.56 2.55
CA ALA A 207 -56.32 -7.07 3.42
C ALA A 207 -55.50 -8.18 2.75
N THR A 208 -56.16 -9.14 2.11
CA THR A 208 -55.51 -10.22 1.34
C THR A 208 -54.71 -9.68 0.17
N GLY A 209 -55.24 -8.68 -0.54
CA GLY A 209 -54.52 -7.97 -1.60
C GLY A 209 -53.24 -7.29 -1.09
N ARG A 210 -53.31 -6.58 0.05
CA ARG A 210 -52.13 -5.96 0.68
C ARG A 210 -51.07 -6.98 1.09
N MET A 211 -51.47 -8.08 1.72
CA MET A 211 -50.55 -9.14 2.15
C MET A 211 -49.83 -9.78 0.95
N THR A 212 -50.56 -10.02 -0.14
CA THR A 212 -49.98 -10.54 -1.39
C THR A 212 -48.93 -9.59 -1.96
N HIS A 213 -49.20 -8.27 -1.92
CA HIS A 213 -48.25 -7.27 -2.41
C HIS A 213 -47.00 -7.18 -1.53
N LEU A 214 -47.15 -7.23 -0.20
CA LEU A 214 -46.03 -7.22 0.75
C LEU A 214 -45.11 -8.44 0.58
N ILE A 215 -45.68 -9.64 0.44
CA ILE A 215 -44.89 -10.87 0.24
C ILE A 215 -44.13 -10.83 -1.09
N LYS A 216 -44.76 -10.34 -2.17
CA LYS A 216 -44.07 -10.15 -3.45
C LYS A 216 -42.92 -9.15 -3.32
N GLY A 217 -43.14 -8.02 -2.65
CA GLY A 217 -42.09 -7.03 -2.40
C GLY A 217 -40.91 -7.59 -1.59
N LEU A 218 -41.19 -8.40 -0.56
CA LEU A 218 -40.17 -9.06 0.25
C LEU A 218 -39.35 -10.09 -0.55
N LEU A 219 -40.02 -10.88 -1.39
CA LEU A 219 -39.37 -11.86 -2.26
C LEU A 219 -38.45 -11.18 -3.28
N GLU A 220 -38.93 -10.08 -3.88
CA GLU A 220 -38.13 -9.29 -4.80
C GLU A 220 -36.92 -8.65 -4.11
N PHE A 221 -37.08 -8.11 -2.90
CA PHE A 221 -35.97 -7.59 -2.11
C PHE A 221 -34.93 -8.66 -1.77
N SER A 222 -35.37 -9.84 -1.33
CA SER A 222 -34.46 -10.96 -1.04
C SER A 222 -33.73 -11.50 -2.26
N ARG A 223 -34.16 -11.15 -3.48
CA ARG A 223 -33.52 -11.57 -4.72
C ARG A 223 -32.55 -10.55 -5.30
N ILE A 224 -32.50 -9.33 -4.74
CA ILE A 224 -31.56 -8.27 -5.12
C ILE A 224 -30.19 -8.62 -4.54
N GLY A 225 -29.15 -8.63 -5.38
CA GLY A 225 -27.76 -8.92 -4.97
C GLY A 225 -27.26 -10.33 -5.27
N ASN A 226 -28.10 -11.21 -5.81
CA ASN A 226 -27.63 -12.48 -6.39
C ASN A 226 -26.80 -12.19 -7.65
N LYS A 227 -25.71 -12.95 -7.87
CA LYS A 227 -24.86 -12.86 -9.08
C LYS A 227 -25.70 -13.03 -10.35
N ARG A 228 -26.27 -11.93 -10.86
CA ARG A 228 -26.90 -11.89 -12.16
C ARG A 228 -25.92 -11.23 -13.12
N GLU A 229 -25.86 -11.72 -14.35
CA GLU A 229 -24.98 -11.17 -15.37
C GLU A 229 -25.24 -9.67 -15.55
N VAL A 230 -24.17 -8.90 -15.35
CA VAL A 230 -24.13 -7.47 -15.65
C VAL A 230 -23.88 -7.35 -17.14
N GLN A 231 -24.76 -6.64 -17.83
CA GLN A 231 -24.63 -6.38 -19.25
C GLN A 231 -24.92 -4.91 -19.57
N GLN A 232 -24.57 -4.50 -20.78
CA GLN A 232 -24.90 -3.17 -21.25
C GLN A 232 -26.40 -3.10 -21.56
N VAL A 233 -27.15 -2.32 -20.77
CA VAL A 233 -28.59 -2.13 -20.89
C VAL A 233 -28.88 -0.77 -21.51
N ASN A 234 -29.73 -0.72 -22.53
CA ASN A 234 -30.25 0.52 -23.08
C ASN A 234 -31.44 1.01 -22.25
N CYS A 235 -31.23 2.03 -21.40
CA CYS A 235 -32.28 2.56 -20.54
C CYS A 235 -33.43 3.20 -21.33
N GLN A 236 -33.14 3.71 -22.54
CA GLN A 236 -34.16 4.30 -23.40
C GLN A 236 -35.22 3.25 -23.79
N GLU A 237 -34.78 2.15 -24.41
CA GLU A 237 -35.64 1.03 -24.83
C GLU A 237 -36.36 0.38 -23.63
N LEU A 238 -35.65 0.27 -22.51
CA LEU A 238 -36.20 -0.32 -21.29
C LEU A 238 -37.39 0.49 -20.76
N ILE A 239 -37.24 1.83 -20.67
CA ILE A 239 -38.30 2.70 -20.17
C ILE A 239 -39.46 2.77 -21.16
N GLU A 240 -39.19 2.79 -22.47
CA GLU A 240 -40.25 2.72 -23.51
C GLU A 240 -41.16 1.51 -23.28
N THR A 241 -40.56 0.33 -23.12
CA THR A 241 -41.32 -0.90 -22.87
C THR A 241 -42.13 -0.83 -21.57
N ILE A 242 -41.54 -0.27 -20.50
CA ILE A 242 -42.24 -0.15 -19.21
C ILE A 242 -43.41 0.83 -19.31
N VAL A 243 -43.27 1.93 -20.05
CA VAL A 243 -44.35 2.90 -20.22
C VAL A 243 -45.50 2.29 -21.03
N GLU A 244 -45.21 1.45 -22.02
CA GLU A 244 -46.21 0.65 -22.73
C GLU A 244 -46.97 -0.29 -21.78
N ASP A 245 -46.27 -0.98 -20.88
CA ASP A 245 -46.89 -1.86 -19.87
C ASP A 245 -47.89 -1.09 -18.97
N PHE A 246 -47.64 0.20 -18.71
CA PHE A 246 -48.49 1.07 -17.89
C PHE A 246 -49.50 1.91 -18.69
N GLU A 247 -49.64 1.75 -20.01
CA GLU A 247 -50.48 2.60 -20.86
C GLU A 247 -51.93 2.68 -20.37
N VAL A 248 -52.53 1.54 -20.01
CA VAL A 248 -53.91 1.48 -19.50
C VAL A 248 -54.05 2.21 -18.17
N ALA A 249 -53.10 2.02 -17.26
CA ALA A 249 -53.10 2.64 -15.94
C ALA A 249 -52.91 4.17 -16.05
N LEU A 250 -52.02 4.63 -16.93
CA LEU A 250 -51.79 6.04 -17.21
C LEU A 250 -53.01 6.70 -17.85
N LYS A 251 -53.66 6.05 -18.84
CA LYS A 251 -54.91 6.54 -19.44
C LYS A 251 -56.03 6.68 -18.41
N ALA A 252 -56.17 5.72 -17.49
CA ALA A 252 -57.20 5.78 -16.46
C ALA A 252 -57.06 6.99 -15.50
N VAL A 253 -55.85 7.54 -15.37
CA VAL A 253 -55.56 8.69 -14.52
C VAL A 253 -55.20 9.97 -15.28
N ASN A 254 -55.31 9.96 -16.63
CA ASN A 254 -54.81 11.01 -17.53
C ASN A 254 -53.33 11.37 -17.27
N GLY A 255 -52.52 10.39 -16.85
CA GLY A 255 -51.10 10.59 -16.53
C GLY A 255 -50.22 10.66 -17.77
N THR A 256 -49.08 11.36 -17.66
CA THR A 256 -48.10 11.49 -18.73
C THR A 256 -46.69 11.19 -18.21
N VAL A 257 -45.93 10.38 -18.96
CA VAL A 257 -44.51 10.13 -18.70
C VAL A 257 -43.68 10.80 -19.80
N LYS A 258 -42.67 11.59 -19.43
CA LYS A 258 -41.69 12.18 -20.35
C LYS A 258 -40.28 11.72 -19.99
N PHE A 259 -39.55 11.26 -21.00
CA PHE A 259 -38.16 10.87 -20.91
C PHE A 259 -37.49 11.17 -22.25
N LYS A 260 -36.22 11.58 -22.24
CA LYS A 260 -35.45 11.84 -23.46
C LYS A 260 -33.97 11.60 -23.21
N GLU A 261 -33.29 10.99 -24.19
CA GLU A 261 -31.83 10.82 -24.24
C GLU A 261 -31.25 10.06 -23.03
N LEU A 262 -31.82 8.90 -22.70
CA LEU A 262 -31.31 8.07 -21.60
C LEU A 262 -30.06 7.26 -22.00
N PRO A 263 -29.06 7.11 -21.10
CA PRO A 263 -27.79 6.47 -21.42
C PRO A 263 -27.89 4.95 -21.45
N LYS A 264 -26.86 4.32 -22.02
CA LYS A 264 -26.61 2.88 -21.84
C LYS A 264 -25.79 2.67 -20.57
N VAL A 265 -26.20 1.72 -19.74
CA VAL A 265 -25.59 1.49 -18.43
C VAL A 265 -25.18 0.03 -18.26
N GLN A 266 -24.10 -0.22 -17.51
CA GLN A 266 -23.75 -1.57 -17.10
C GLN A 266 -24.61 -1.96 -15.89
N GLY A 267 -25.49 -2.94 -16.06
CA GLY A 267 -26.38 -3.38 -14.99
C GLY A 267 -27.12 -4.66 -15.34
N ASN A 268 -27.91 -5.15 -14.38
CA ASN A 268 -28.81 -6.26 -14.67
C ASN A 268 -30.16 -5.72 -15.22
N PRO A 269 -30.60 -6.13 -16.42
CA PRO A 269 -31.83 -5.59 -17.02
C PRO A 269 -33.09 -5.91 -16.22
N ILE A 270 -33.14 -7.02 -15.49
CA ILE A 270 -34.30 -7.40 -14.68
C ILE A 270 -34.41 -6.47 -13.47
N GLU A 271 -33.30 -6.22 -12.77
CA GLU A 271 -33.26 -5.32 -11.61
C GLU A 271 -33.55 -3.88 -12.01
N LEU A 272 -32.94 -3.40 -13.11
CA LEU A 272 -33.23 -2.09 -13.66
C LEU A 272 -34.72 -1.96 -14.06
N ARG A 273 -35.29 -2.98 -14.72
CA ARG A 273 -36.71 -3.00 -15.07
C ARG A 273 -37.60 -2.85 -13.83
N MET A 274 -37.34 -3.66 -12.80
CA MET A 274 -38.11 -3.62 -11.57
C MET A 274 -38.01 -2.28 -10.87
N LEU A 275 -36.81 -1.69 -10.82
CA LEU A 275 -36.60 -0.36 -10.25
C LEU A 275 -37.49 0.67 -10.93
N PHE A 276 -37.41 0.78 -12.26
CA PHE A 276 -38.22 1.73 -13.02
C PHE A 276 -39.72 1.45 -12.90
N GLN A 277 -40.15 0.19 -12.95
CA GLN A 277 -41.55 -0.19 -12.74
C GLN A 277 -42.05 0.24 -11.36
N ASN A 278 -41.27 0.01 -10.31
CA ASN A 278 -41.64 0.40 -8.94
C ASN A 278 -41.75 1.92 -8.80
N LEU A 279 -40.79 2.66 -9.37
CA LEU A 279 -40.78 4.11 -9.34
C LEU A 279 -41.98 4.72 -10.10
N ILE A 280 -42.25 4.24 -11.31
CA ILE A 280 -43.39 4.70 -12.13
C ILE A 280 -44.72 4.32 -11.46
N SER A 281 -44.84 3.10 -10.97
CA SER A 281 -46.03 2.65 -10.22
C SER A 281 -46.29 3.52 -8.99
N ASN A 282 -45.23 3.86 -8.23
CA ASN A 282 -45.34 4.76 -7.10
C ASN A 282 -45.80 6.15 -7.52
N ALA A 283 -45.24 6.71 -8.59
CA ALA A 283 -45.63 8.02 -9.10
C ALA A 283 -47.10 8.08 -9.56
N ILE A 284 -47.62 6.98 -10.15
CA ILE A 284 -49.05 6.86 -10.50
C ILE A 284 -49.92 6.77 -9.24
N LYS A 285 -49.49 5.99 -8.24
CA LYS A 285 -50.24 5.74 -7.00
C LYS A 285 -50.32 6.95 -6.07
N PHE A 286 -49.23 7.70 -5.94
CA PHE A 286 -49.08 8.83 -5.01
C PHE A 286 -49.34 10.19 -5.66
N LYS A 287 -50.28 10.25 -6.61
CA LYS A 287 -50.70 11.51 -7.24
C LYS A 287 -51.48 12.40 -6.27
N LYS A 288 -51.40 13.72 -6.46
CA LYS A 288 -52.29 14.68 -5.80
C LYS A 288 -53.74 14.41 -6.20
N LYS A 289 -54.66 14.64 -5.26
CA LYS A 289 -56.09 14.51 -5.52
C LYS A 289 -56.48 15.58 -6.56
N ASP A 290 -57.16 15.15 -7.62
CA ASP A 290 -57.64 15.99 -8.73
C ASP A 290 -56.58 16.53 -9.72
N GLU A 291 -55.33 16.06 -9.63
CA GLU A 291 -54.29 16.36 -10.64
C GLU A 291 -53.83 15.09 -11.39
N PRO A 292 -53.67 15.16 -12.72
CA PRO A 292 -53.07 14.07 -13.49
C PRO A 292 -51.58 13.93 -13.15
N PRO A 293 -51.05 12.71 -12.95
CA PRO A 293 -49.64 12.52 -12.62
C PRO A 293 -48.75 12.83 -13.84
N PHE A 294 -47.75 13.69 -13.63
CA PHE A 294 -46.72 14.00 -14.62
C PHE A 294 -45.37 13.48 -14.12
N ILE A 295 -44.80 12.52 -14.86
CA ILE A 295 -43.58 11.79 -14.48
C ILE A 295 -42.48 12.21 -15.45
N SER A 296 -41.45 12.92 -14.96
CA SER A 296 -40.26 13.28 -15.74
C SER A 296 -39.08 12.38 -15.37
N ILE A 297 -38.38 11.81 -16.35
CA ILE A 297 -37.21 10.95 -16.13
C ILE A 297 -36.01 11.55 -16.84
N THR A 298 -34.94 11.81 -16.09
CA THR A 298 -33.71 12.45 -16.57
C THR A 298 -32.46 11.73 -16.05
N SER A 299 -31.32 11.90 -16.72
CA SER A 299 -30.03 11.29 -16.34
C SER A 299 -28.89 12.30 -16.40
N ILE A 300 -27.93 12.19 -15.48
CA ILE A 300 -26.72 13.03 -15.42
C ILE A 300 -25.49 12.10 -15.32
N GLU A 301 -24.48 12.32 -16.16
CA GLU A 301 -23.23 11.56 -16.14
C GLU A 301 -22.19 12.25 -15.22
N SER A 302 -21.62 11.51 -14.26
CA SER A 302 -20.57 11.99 -13.35
C SER A 302 -19.23 11.30 -13.64
N LYS A 303 -18.12 12.04 -13.53
CA LYS A 303 -16.77 11.60 -13.95
C LYS A 303 -16.00 10.76 -12.92
N GLU A 304 -16.50 10.58 -11.71
CA GLU A 304 -15.90 9.71 -10.68
C GLU A 304 -16.89 8.61 -10.32
N LYS A 305 -16.68 7.42 -10.90
CA LYS A 305 -17.60 6.27 -10.87
C LYS A 305 -18.97 6.58 -11.48
N VAL A 306 -19.50 5.61 -12.23
CA VAL A 306 -20.91 5.61 -12.62
C VAL A 306 -21.74 5.24 -11.38
N GLU A 307 -21.72 6.10 -10.37
CA GLU A 307 -22.76 6.10 -9.35
C GLU A 307 -23.99 6.72 -9.99
N PHE A 308 -25.07 5.94 -10.06
CA PHE A 308 -26.37 6.47 -10.44
C PHE A 308 -26.80 7.48 -9.38
N LEU A 309 -26.44 8.75 -9.56
CA LEU A 309 -27.12 9.84 -8.88
C LEU A 309 -28.62 9.76 -9.24
N PRO A 310 -29.50 9.99 -8.26
CA PRO A 310 -30.87 9.52 -8.28
C PRO A 310 -31.59 9.99 -9.54
N LEU A 311 -32.28 9.05 -10.18
CA LEU A 311 -33.28 9.34 -11.20
C LEU A 311 -34.32 10.29 -10.58
N LEU A 312 -34.19 11.57 -10.87
CA LEU A 312 -35.05 12.61 -10.30
C LEU A 312 -36.41 12.51 -10.99
N ILE A 313 -37.32 11.71 -10.41
CA ILE A 313 -38.72 11.75 -10.80
C ILE A 313 -39.34 12.98 -10.14
N VAL A 314 -39.30 14.10 -10.86
CA VAL A 314 -39.96 15.33 -10.43
C VAL A 314 -41.44 15.22 -10.74
N CYS A 315 -42.24 14.88 -9.72
CA CYS A 315 -43.64 15.30 -9.67
C CYS A 315 -43.65 16.75 -9.20
N HIS A 316 -44.42 17.63 -9.86
CA HIS A 316 -44.38 19.07 -9.63
C HIS A 316 -44.85 19.45 -8.20
N ASP A 317 -43.92 19.47 -7.27
CA ASP A 317 -43.84 20.36 -6.11
C ASP A 317 -42.42 20.27 -5.53
N GLU A 318 -41.76 21.41 -5.34
CA GLU A 318 -40.37 21.54 -4.86
C GLU A 318 -40.12 21.00 -3.43
N ASN A 319 -41.09 20.30 -2.83
CA ASN A 319 -41.06 19.88 -1.43
C ASN A 319 -41.31 18.39 -1.17
N LEU A 320 -41.38 17.53 -2.19
CA LEU A 320 -41.42 16.07 -2.00
C LEU A 320 -40.34 15.36 -2.83
N ALA A 321 -39.08 15.75 -2.62
CA ALA A 321 -37.95 14.94 -3.03
C ALA A 321 -37.89 13.68 -2.14
N ALA A 322 -38.48 12.58 -2.61
CA ALA A 322 -38.25 11.27 -2.00
C ALA A 322 -36.80 10.85 -2.31
N HIS A 323 -35.87 11.21 -1.43
CA HIS A 323 -34.52 10.68 -1.42
C HIS A 323 -34.56 9.20 -1.07
N CYS A 324 -34.51 8.33 -2.07
CA CYS A 324 -34.18 6.93 -1.85
C CYS A 324 -32.67 6.79 -1.97
N LEU A 325 -31.99 6.88 -0.83
CA LEU A 325 -30.60 6.46 -0.67
C LEU A 325 -30.55 4.94 -0.82
N ILE A 326 -29.79 4.44 -1.78
CA ILE A 326 -29.23 3.09 -1.70
C ILE A 326 -27.74 3.28 -1.44
N GLY A 327 -27.37 3.15 -0.17
CA GLY A 327 -26.04 2.87 0.32
C GLY A 327 -26.13 1.64 1.21
#